data_AF-A0A4Y2I1Y2-F1
#
_entry.id   AF-A0A4Y2I1Y2-F1
#
_cell.length_a   1.000
_cell.length_b   1.000
_cell.length_c   1.000
_cell.angle_alpha   90.00
_cell.angle_beta   90.00
_cell.angle_gamma   90.00
#
_symmetry.space_group_name_H-M   'P 1'
#
loop_
_entity.id
_entity.type
_entity.pdbx_description
1 polymer ?
#
loop_
_entity_poly.entity_id
_entity_poly.type
_entity_poly.pdbx_seq_one_letter_code
_entity_poly.pdbx_strand_id
1 'polypeptide(L)'
;MATRGCSNDSNKFFYICGELTIKKQQRNITDFEKKLYFAYFGVKLGDQDKSWAPHIVCCICVEELKQWLSGKQKSLLFGIPMIWRESSNHNDDCYFVP
;
A
#
# COMPACT_ATOMS: atom_id res chain seq x y z
N MET A 1 -23.70 -14.09 -12.30
CA MET A 1 -22.61 -14.67 -11.50
C MET A 1 -21.63 -13.54 -11.23
N ALA A 2 -21.63 -12.95 -10.04
CA ALA A 2 -20.70 -11.88 -9.73
C ALA A 2 -19.28 -12.46 -9.76
N THR A 3 -18.41 -11.89 -10.59
CA THR A 3 -16.98 -12.23 -10.56
C THR A 3 -16.46 -11.93 -9.17
N ARG A 4 -15.86 -12.93 -8.51
CA ARG A 4 -15.15 -12.70 -7.25
C ARG A 4 -14.01 -11.72 -7.55
N GLY A 5 -13.94 -10.65 -6.78
CA GLY A 5 -12.95 -9.59 -6.98
C GLY A 5 -13.50 -8.28 -7.55
N CYS A 6 -12.63 -7.30 -7.49
CA CYS A 6 -12.89 -5.91 -7.80
C CYS A 6 -12.44 -5.63 -9.24
N SER A 7 -13.33 -5.08 -10.08
CA SER A 7 -12.99 -4.73 -11.48
C SER A 7 -12.05 -3.53 -11.59
N ASN A 8 -11.80 -2.83 -10.48
CA ASN A 8 -10.99 -1.63 -10.45
C ASN A 8 -9.50 -1.99 -10.37
N ASP A 9 -8.65 -1.22 -11.06
CA ASP A 9 -7.20 -1.42 -11.00
C ASP A 9 -6.67 -1.11 -9.58
N SER A 10 -5.96 -2.06 -8.98
CA SER A 10 -5.40 -1.94 -7.62
C SER A 10 -4.32 -0.88 -7.53
N ASN A 11 -3.60 -0.62 -8.62
CA ASN A 11 -2.57 0.43 -8.70
C ASN A 11 -3.15 1.85 -8.81
N LYS A 12 -4.47 2.02 -8.66
CA LYS A 12 -5.06 3.33 -8.38
C LYS A 12 -4.76 3.84 -6.98
N PHE A 13 -4.28 2.97 -6.09
CA PHE A 13 -3.90 3.33 -4.73
C PHE A 13 -2.45 2.94 -4.45
N PHE A 14 -1.82 3.64 -3.51
CA PHE A 14 -0.50 3.27 -3.00
C PHE A 14 -0.61 2.26 -1.86
N TYR A 15 0.25 1.23 -1.86
CA TYR A 15 0.15 0.13 -0.88
C TYR A 15 0.26 0.59 0.59
N ILE A 16 1.16 1.54 0.89
CA ILE A 16 1.50 1.91 2.27
C ILE A 16 0.42 2.81 2.89
N CYS A 17 0.06 3.90 2.22
CA CYS A 17 -0.90 4.89 2.74
C CYS A 17 -2.33 4.70 2.23
N GLY A 18 -2.54 3.95 1.14
CA GLY A 18 -3.84 3.82 0.52
C GLY A 18 -4.34 5.02 -0.25
N GLU A 19 -3.53 6.06 -0.37
CA GLU A 19 -3.92 7.26 -1.10
C GLU A 19 -3.94 7.00 -2.60
N LEU A 20 -4.74 7.79 -3.31
CA LEU A 20 -4.84 7.72 -4.76
C LEU A 20 -3.49 8.00 -5.43
N THR A 21 -3.18 7.19 -6.44
CA THR A 21 -1.92 7.25 -7.17
C THR A 21 -1.79 8.54 -7.97
N ILE A 22 -0.79 9.35 -7.64
CA ILE A 22 -0.31 10.44 -8.48
C ILE A 22 0.91 9.94 -9.26
N LYS A 23 0.82 9.85 -10.60
CA LYS A 23 1.86 9.23 -11.46
C LYS A 23 3.29 9.72 -11.19
N LYS A 24 3.47 10.98 -10.78
CA LYS A 24 4.80 11.55 -10.45
C LYS A 24 5.40 11.02 -9.14
N GLN A 25 4.57 10.46 -8.26
CA GLN A 25 4.94 10.00 -6.93
C GLN A 25 4.94 8.48 -6.79
N GLN A 26 4.77 7.73 -7.89
CA GLN A 26 4.76 6.27 -7.84
C GLN A 26 6.17 5.67 -7.91
N ARG A 27 6.39 4.61 -7.16
CA ARG A 27 7.57 3.73 -7.25
C ARG A 27 7.14 2.26 -7.19
N ASN A 28 7.91 1.41 -7.84
CA ASN A 28 7.75 -0.04 -7.73
C ASN A 28 8.19 -0.52 -6.35
N ILE A 29 7.55 -1.58 -5.87
CA ILE A 29 7.91 -2.22 -4.62
C ILE A 29 9.12 -3.12 -4.85
N THR A 30 10.25 -2.82 -4.20
CA THR A 30 11.44 -3.69 -4.20
C THR A 30 11.64 -4.35 -2.83
N ASP A 31 12.64 -5.23 -2.72
CA ASP A 31 13.01 -5.86 -1.45
C ASP A 31 13.36 -4.83 -0.36
N PHE A 32 13.92 -3.68 -0.76
CA PHE A 32 14.25 -2.61 0.18
C PHE A 32 13.00 -2.00 0.82
N GLU A 33 11.97 -1.68 0.03
CA GLU A 33 10.69 -1.16 0.51
C GLU A 33 9.98 -2.18 1.41
N LYS A 34 10.03 -3.48 1.06
CA LYS A 34 9.48 -4.56 1.90
C LYS A 34 10.17 -4.62 3.28
N LYS A 35 11.49 -4.51 3.31
CA LYS A 35 12.28 -4.47 4.55
C LYS A 35 11.98 -3.23 5.39
N LEU A 36 11.93 -2.05 4.76
CA LEU A 36 11.57 -0.80 5.45
C LEU A 36 10.19 -0.87 6.07
N TYR A 37 9.20 -1.34 5.31
CA TYR A 37 7.83 -1.49 5.77
C TYR A 37 7.74 -2.44 6.97
N PHE A 38 8.42 -3.60 6.91
CA PHE A 38 8.47 -4.54 8.02
C PHE A 38 9.17 -3.94 9.26
N ALA A 39 10.26 -3.20 9.07
CA ALA A 39 10.98 -2.57 10.19
C ALA A 39 10.11 -1.54 10.94
N TYR A 40 9.26 -0.79 10.22
CA TYR A 40 8.39 0.22 10.82
C TYR A 40 7.11 -0.37 11.42
N PHE A 41 6.38 -1.18 10.66
CA PHE A 41 5.05 -1.68 11.07
C PHE A 41 5.08 -3.03 11.79
N GLY A 42 6.20 -3.76 11.75
CA GLY A 42 6.30 -5.12 12.31
C GLY A 42 5.53 -6.19 11.53
N VAL A 43 4.93 -5.84 10.38
CA VAL A 43 4.16 -6.76 9.52
C VAL A 43 4.76 -6.81 8.12
N LYS A 44 4.72 -7.99 7.49
CA LYS A 44 5.29 -8.16 6.15
C LYS A 44 4.41 -7.45 5.12
N LEU A 45 5.05 -6.78 4.17
CA LEU A 45 4.38 -6.28 2.97
C LEU A 45 3.98 -7.49 2.12
N GLY A 46 2.70 -7.87 2.24
CA GLY A 46 2.12 -9.11 1.70
C GLY A 46 1.36 -8.93 0.39
N ASP A 47 0.84 -10.05 -0.11
CA ASP A 47 -0.09 -10.13 -1.25
C ASP A 47 0.42 -9.52 -2.55
N GLN A 48 1.74 -9.39 -2.70
CA GLN A 48 2.39 -8.88 -3.91
C GLN A 48 2.38 -9.87 -5.08
N ASP A 49 1.87 -11.08 -4.86
CA ASP A 49 1.52 -12.06 -5.90
C ASP A 49 0.04 -11.95 -6.32
N LYS A 50 -0.76 -11.13 -5.64
CA LYS A 50 -2.20 -10.99 -5.84
C LYS A 50 -2.51 -9.76 -6.66
N SER A 51 -3.19 -9.92 -7.79
CA SER A 51 -3.56 -8.82 -8.68
C SER A 51 -4.44 -7.74 -8.01
N TRP A 52 -5.19 -8.10 -6.97
CA TRP A 52 -6.07 -7.18 -6.23
C TRP A 52 -5.32 -6.29 -5.23
N ALA A 53 -4.08 -6.61 -4.86
CA ALA A 53 -3.28 -5.74 -4.00
C ALA A 53 -2.53 -4.71 -4.86
N PRO A 54 -2.26 -3.50 -4.35
CA PRO A 54 -1.41 -2.57 -5.06
C PRO A 54 0.04 -3.07 -5.16
N HIS A 55 0.67 -2.83 -6.30
CA HIS A 55 2.05 -3.19 -6.58
C HIS A 55 2.98 -1.98 -6.60
N ILE A 56 2.46 -0.83 -6.19
CA ILE A 56 3.16 0.46 -6.19
C ILE A 56 3.06 1.14 -4.82
N VAL A 57 4.06 1.97 -4.54
CA VAL A 57 4.16 2.76 -3.31
C VAL A 57 4.40 4.23 -3.61
N CYS A 58 3.98 5.09 -2.69
CA CYS A 58 4.21 6.52 -2.76
C CYS A 58 5.67 6.85 -2.42
N CYS A 59 6.30 7.72 -3.23
CA CYS A 59 7.62 8.30 -2.96
C CYS A 59 7.70 8.89 -1.54
N ILE A 60 6.65 9.61 -1.13
CA ILE A 60 6.59 10.31 0.16
C ILE A 60 6.66 9.28 1.29
N CYS A 61 5.81 8.25 1.28
CA CYS A 61 5.85 7.20 2.31
C CYS A 61 7.20 6.51 2.39
N VAL A 62 7.82 6.23 1.24
CA VAL A 62 9.17 5.63 1.21
C VAL A 62 10.21 6.58 1.79
N GLU A 63 10.12 7.88 1.51
CA GLU A 63 11.04 8.88 2.06
C GLU A 63 10.84 9.09 3.56
N GLU A 64 9.60 9.13 4.06
CA GLU A 64 9.33 9.19 5.50
C GLU A 64 9.85 7.94 6.22
N LEU A 65 9.65 6.74 5.65
CA LEU A 65 10.22 5.50 6.20
C LEU A 65 11.76 5.54 6.25
N LYS A 66 12.41 6.10 5.22
CA LYS A 66 13.87 6.29 5.20
C LYS A 66 14.33 7.31 6.24
N GLN A 67 13.59 8.41 6.41
CA GLN A 67 13.90 9.43 7.42
C GLN A 67 13.73 8.89 8.84
N TRP A 68 12.68 8.11 9.07
CA TRP A 68 12.47 7.38 10.31
C TRP A 68 13.61 6.40 10.59
N LEU A 69 13.99 5.56 9.61
CA LEU A 69 15.10 4.62 9.78
C LEU A 69 16.42 5.34 10.10
N SER A 70 16.62 6.54 9.54
CA SER A 70 17.79 7.39 9.79
C SER A 70 17.73 8.17 11.11
N GLY A 71 16.64 8.05 11.88
CA GLY A 71 16.40 8.79 13.12
C GLY A 71 16.10 10.29 12.95
N LYS A 72 15.89 10.77 11.72
CA LYS A 72 15.58 12.18 11.41
C LYS A 72 14.13 12.54 11.69
N GLN A 73 13.23 11.56 11.63
CA GLN A 73 11.80 11.70 11.89
C GLN A 73 11.38 10.69 12.96
N LYS A 74 10.56 11.12 13.93
CA LYS A 74 10.11 10.25 15.03
C LYS A 74 9.10 9.19 14.56
N SER A 75 8.24 9.55 13.61
CA SER A 75 7.19 8.69 13.06
C SER A 75 6.67 9.26 11.75
N LEU A 76 6.08 8.40 10.91
CA LEU A 76 5.26 8.80 9.77
C LEU A 76 4.01 9.58 10.25
N LEU A 77 3.33 10.24 9.30
CA LEU A 77 2.02 10.87 9.52
C LEU A 77 0.93 9.88 9.97
N PHE A 78 1.17 8.57 9.81
CA PHE A 78 0.29 7.51 10.29
C PHE A 78 1.09 6.35 10.93
N GLY A 79 0.48 5.70 11.91
CA GLY A 79 1.06 4.58 12.65
C GLY A 79 0.49 3.20 12.29
N ILE A 80 -0.62 3.16 11.56
CA ILE A 80 -1.34 1.92 11.23
C ILE A 80 -1.22 1.70 9.71
N PRO A 81 -0.72 0.55 9.24
CA PRO A 81 -0.62 0.29 7.82
C PRO A 81 -2.02 0.09 7.19
N MET A 82 -2.15 0.41 5.91
CA MET A 82 -3.33 -0.03 5.16
C MET A 82 -3.33 -1.55 5.01
N ILE A 83 -4.48 -2.17 5.28
CA ILE A 83 -4.69 -3.61 5.13
C ILE A 83 -5.45 -3.85 3.83
N TRP A 84 -4.84 -4.62 2.93
CA TRP A 84 -5.45 -5.03 1.67
C TRP A 84 -6.11 -6.41 1.83
N ARG A 85 -7.32 -6.57 1.30
CA ARG A 85 -8.05 -7.85 1.30
C ARG A 85 -8.71 -8.06 -0.05
N GLU A 86 -8.81 -9.32 -0.46
CA GLU A 86 -9.56 -9.70 -1.65
C GLU A 86 -11.04 -9.34 -1.45
N SER A 87 -11.60 -8.58 -2.40
CA SER A 87 -12.99 -8.18 -2.29
C SER A 87 -13.93 -9.35 -2.57
N SER A 88 -14.98 -9.49 -1.76
CA SER A 88 -15.98 -10.55 -1.97
C SER A 88 -16.81 -10.32 -3.24
N ASN A 89 -17.06 -9.06 -3.58
CA ASN A 89 -17.73 -8.65 -4.81
C ASN A 89 -17.30 -7.20 -5.20
N HIS A 90 -17.62 -6.78 -6.42
CA HIS A 90 -17.28 -5.45 -6.93
C HIS A 90 -18.14 -4.31 -6.34
N ASN A 91 -19.36 -4.59 -5.89
CA ASN A 91 -20.35 -3.54 -5.57
C ASN A 91 -20.31 -3.08 -4.11
N ASP A 92 -19.94 -3.97 -3.21
CA ASP A 92 -20.10 -3.79 -1.75
C ASP A 92 -18.74 -3.63 -1.04
N ASP A 93 -17.67 -4.19 -1.61
CA ASP A 93 -16.43 -4.48 -0.88
C ASP A 93 -15.15 -4.11 -1.67
N CYS A 94 -15.32 -3.42 -2.81
CA CYS A 94 -14.25 -3.09 -3.75
C CYS A 94 -13.61 -1.73 -3.40
N TYR A 95 -12.44 -1.79 -2.77
CA TYR A 95 -11.59 -0.66 -2.36
C TYR A 95 -12.37 0.49 -1.69
N PHE A 96 -13.07 0.18 -0.59
CA PHE A 96 -13.91 1.07 0.21
C PHE A 96 -13.49 2.56 0.16
N VAL A 97 -14.31 3.35 -0.54
CA VAL A 97 -14.47 4.80 -0.31
C VAL A 97 -15.68 4.92 0.64
N PRO A 98 -15.61 5.70 1.74
CA PRO A 98 -16.76 5.91 2.62
C PRO A 98 -17.96 6.50 1.89
#